data_AF-A0A1E4FFI3-F1
#
_entry.id   AF-A0A1E4FFI3-F1
#
_cell.length_a   1.000
_cell.length_b   1.000
_cell.length_c   1.000
_cell.angle_alpha   90.00
_cell.angle_beta   90.00
_cell.angle_gamma   90.00
#
_symmetry.space_group_name_H-M   'P 1'
#
loop_
_entity.id
_entity.type
_entity.pdbx_description
1 polymer ?
#
loop_
_entity_poly.entity_id
_entity_poly.type
_entity_poly.pdbx_seq_one_letter_code
_entity_poly.pdbx_strand_id
1 'polypeptide(L)'
;MVAIKAATPYSAYQSYGAAHIVNAAPRAAATAAASQGGAEQAATAVTLSEAARAALSQQDFATILAETRASLSALLTDAGRTSPLHNGQLALDLSTLDQRQLYAMSSDESFTEDERQAAGLEMQRRFEAALAGPAAIARVTGNYSGLYKAAATYLDGLGPEERASSDWQAGRDAVTEGLKQVQTRPGNVPDAGPSDPVALYLALSRTGDTVAPPSMTDMAANARTTLDRLYAEAKANGKAPSFNRDTTTGTYIDVSNFSSRALSSMVLDQDGRFSDQEVHAARAALQSKSGASLLASFQSAAKSGDPTAFSQNIIAAFSSLSPEEREAVGWSDQLYQTAMQSYASTTKLLDMFTQAGGNAGTGLASLLGR
;
A
#
# COMPACT_ATOMS: atom_id res chain seq x y z
N MET A 1 -16.46 -15.07 26.62
CA MET A 1 -16.60 -13.60 26.57
C MET A 1 -15.27 -13.02 27.01
N VAL A 2 -14.54 -12.35 26.13
CA VAL A 2 -13.19 -11.84 26.40
C VAL A 2 -13.29 -10.34 26.61
N ALA A 3 -12.74 -9.84 27.72
CA ALA A 3 -12.75 -8.42 28.05
C ALA A 3 -11.61 -7.70 27.32
N ILE A 4 -11.95 -6.64 26.58
CA ILE A 4 -11.01 -5.80 25.83
C ILE A 4 -10.47 -4.73 26.78
N LYS A 5 -9.15 -4.65 26.93
CA LYS A 5 -8.48 -3.54 27.63
C LYS A 5 -7.86 -2.60 26.59
N ALA A 6 -8.08 -1.30 26.76
CA ALA A 6 -7.59 -0.29 25.85
C ALA A 6 -6.07 -0.07 25.99
N ALA A 7 -5.35 -0.26 24.89
CA ALA A 7 -4.16 0.50 24.50
C ALA A 7 -3.83 0.17 23.05
N THR A 8 -3.12 1.08 22.39
CA THR A 8 -2.48 0.92 21.07
C THR A 8 -3.43 0.48 19.96
N PRO A 9 -3.91 1.43 19.13
CA PRO A 9 -5.00 1.15 18.22
C PRO A 9 -4.53 0.22 17.08
N TYR A 10 -4.71 -1.12 17.13
CA TYR A 10 -3.94 -2.09 16.26
C TYR A 10 -2.41 -2.02 16.52
N SER A 11 -2.01 -1.29 17.56
CA SER A 11 -1.04 -0.18 17.54
C SER A 11 -0.99 0.74 16.30
N ALA A 12 -1.18 0.25 15.08
CA ALA A 12 -1.12 1.05 13.87
C ALA A 12 -2.40 1.86 13.50
N TYR A 13 -3.63 1.29 13.54
CA TYR A 13 -4.85 1.85 12.87
C TYR A 13 -6.22 1.93 13.61
N GLN A 14 -6.47 1.28 14.75
CA GLN A 14 -7.82 1.24 15.40
C GLN A 14 -8.34 2.57 16.03
N SER A 15 -7.84 3.77 15.71
CA SER A 15 -8.48 5.03 16.15
C SER A 15 -9.69 5.43 15.28
N TYR A 16 -10.11 4.59 14.32
CA TYR A 16 -11.30 4.82 13.47
C TYR A 16 -12.59 4.15 13.94
N GLY A 17 -12.57 3.51 15.11
CA GLY A 17 -13.74 2.89 15.76
C GLY A 17 -14.30 3.69 16.94
N ALA A 18 -14.12 5.01 17.00
CA ALA A 18 -14.41 5.85 18.16
C ALA A 18 -15.92 6.10 18.41
N ALA A 19 -16.78 5.07 18.35
CA ALA A 19 -18.22 5.20 18.62
C ALA A 19 -18.99 3.94 19.07
N HIS A 20 -18.44 2.96 19.81
CA HIS A 20 -19.28 1.94 20.51
C HIS A 20 -18.75 1.40 21.87
N ILE A 21 -18.79 2.27 22.89
CA ILE A 21 -19.32 2.02 24.26
C ILE A 21 -18.71 0.88 25.14
N VAL A 22 -17.81 1.31 26.05
CA VAL A 22 -17.86 1.14 27.53
C VAL A 22 -17.27 -0.11 28.26
N ASN A 23 -16.51 0.21 29.34
CA ASN A 23 -16.09 -0.57 30.53
C ASN A 23 -15.02 -1.69 30.41
N ALA A 24 -13.81 -1.44 30.95
CA ALA A 24 -13.50 -1.75 32.37
C ALA A 24 -12.08 -1.27 32.80
N ALA A 25 -11.91 -1.02 34.11
CA ALA A 25 -10.75 -0.35 34.71
C ALA A 25 -9.59 -1.32 35.12
N PRO A 26 -8.50 -0.87 35.80
CA PRO A 26 -7.14 -1.36 35.55
C PRO A 26 -6.70 -2.55 36.40
N ARG A 27 -5.56 -3.17 36.04
CA ARG A 27 -4.75 -3.97 36.98
C ARG A 27 -3.27 -3.96 36.60
N ALA A 28 -2.42 -3.78 37.61
CA ALA A 28 -0.98 -3.56 37.49
C ALA A 28 -0.13 -4.83 37.30
N ALA A 29 1.08 -4.64 36.77
CA ALA A 29 2.28 -5.46 36.93
C ALA A 29 3.45 -4.46 37.06
N ALA A 30 4.16 -4.39 38.18
CA ALA A 30 5.18 -5.33 38.67
C ALA A 30 6.53 -5.15 37.95
N THR A 31 7.47 -4.54 38.65
CA THR A 31 8.86 -4.28 38.24
C THR A 31 9.69 -5.56 38.11
N ALA A 32 10.53 -5.64 37.08
CA ALA A 32 11.63 -6.59 37.00
C ALA A 32 12.96 -5.83 36.76
N ALA A 33 14.03 -6.27 37.42
CA ALA A 33 15.29 -5.54 37.53
C ALA A 33 16.30 -5.87 36.41
N ALA A 34 17.24 -4.96 36.20
CA ALA A 34 18.37 -5.14 35.29
C ALA A 34 19.39 -6.16 35.82
N SER A 35 20.11 -6.81 34.90
CA SER A 35 21.40 -7.45 35.16
C SER A 35 22.36 -7.21 33.99
N GLN A 36 23.64 -6.97 34.33
CA GLN A 36 24.70 -6.62 33.38
C GLN A 36 25.68 -7.80 33.19
N GLY A 37 26.32 -7.86 32.02
CA GLY A 37 27.78 -7.97 31.96
C GLY A 37 28.41 -9.31 31.52
N GLY A 38 29.25 -9.22 30.48
CA GLY A 38 30.28 -10.21 30.11
C GLY A 38 29.95 -11.07 28.86
N ALA A 39 30.85 -11.26 27.90
CA ALA A 39 32.18 -10.69 27.68
C ALA A 39 32.55 -10.71 26.18
N GLU A 40 33.54 -9.93 25.78
CA GLU A 40 33.90 -9.68 24.37
C GLU A 40 34.54 -10.89 23.66
N GLN A 41 34.24 -11.05 22.37
CA GLN A 41 35.06 -11.81 21.42
C GLN A 41 35.32 -10.95 20.18
N ALA A 42 36.59 -10.80 19.83
CA ALA A 42 37.04 -9.86 18.80
C ALA A 42 36.65 -10.34 17.39
N ALA A 43 35.62 -9.71 16.82
CA ALA A 43 35.31 -9.84 15.40
C ALA A 43 36.26 -8.97 14.56
N THR A 44 36.76 -9.51 13.46
CA THR A 44 37.55 -8.79 12.46
C THR A 44 36.75 -7.64 11.89
N ALA A 45 37.08 -6.40 12.27
CA ALA A 45 36.35 -5.22 11.84
C ALA A 45 36.59 -4.95 10.35
N VAL A 46 35.65 -5.39 9.51
CA VAL A 46 35.59 -5.01 8.09
C VAL A 46 35.13 -3.55 8.03
N THR A 47 36.09 -2.62 7.97
CA THR A 47 35.82 -1.19 7.81
C THR A 47 35.34 -0.90 6.39
N LEU A 48 34.02 -0.91 6.22
CA LEU A 48 33.36 -0.30 5.06
C LEU A 48 33.83 1.17 4.93
N SER A 49 34.14 1.60 3.70
CA SER A 49 34.56 2.98 3.42
C SER A 49 33.46 3.98 3.79
N GLU A 50 33.80 5.23 4.07
CA GLU A 50 32.80 6.25 4.47
C GLU A 50 31.72 6.45 3.39
N ALA A 51 32.07 6.38 2.10
CA ALA A 51 31.11 6.41 1.01
C ALA A 51 30.20 5.16 0.97
N ALA A 52 30.74 3.97 1.26
CA ALA A 52 29.93 2.76 1.38
C ALA A 52 29.06 2.78 2.65
N ARG A 53 29.54 3.37 3.75
CA ARG A 53 28.74 3.61 4.96
C ARG A 53 27.65 4.65 4.73
N ALA A 54 27.88 5.69 3.94
CA ALA A 54 26.84 6.67 3.58
C ALA A 54 25.80 6.09 2.61
N ALA A 55 26.20 5.18 1.71
CA ALA A 55 25.28 4.47 0.82
C ALA A 55 24.53 3.31 1.50
N LEU A 56 25.04 2.79 2.62
CA LEU A 56 24.44 1.69 3.40
C LEU A 56 23.85 2.17 4.73
N SER A 57 24.09 3.42 5.14
CA SER A 57 23.44 4.04 6.28
C SER A 57 22.01 4.32 5.89
N GLN A 58 21.14 3.40 6.30
CA GLN A 58 19.73 3.68 6.41
C GLN A 58 19.55 5.01 7.15
N GLN A 59 18.99 5.99 6.46
CA GLN A 59 18.74 7.34 6.95
C GLN A 59 18.11 7.27 8.33
N ASP A 60 18.61 8.05 9.30
CA ASP A 60 18.15 7.94 10.67
C ASP A 60 16.68 8.37 10.82
N PHE A 61 16.01 7.85 11.84
CA PHE A 61 14.58 8.07 12.03
C PHE A 61 14.23 9.53 12.38
N ALA A 62 15.15 10.30 12.97
CA ALA A 62 14.92 11.72 13.25
C ALA A 62 14.92 12.56 11.97
N THR A 63 15.76 12.23 10.99
CA THR A 63 15.71 12.81 9.66
C THR A 63 14.40 12.41 8.93
N ILE A 64 13.97 11.15 9.01
CA ILE A 64 12.66 10.73 8.45
C ILE A 64 11.50 11.52 9.08
N LEU A 65 11.49 11.72 10.40
CA LEU A 65 10.48 12.52 11.10
C LEU A 65 10.45 13.97 10.59
N ALA A 66 11.63 14.58 10.37
CA ALA A 66 11.73 15.94 9.85
C ALA A 66 11.22 16.06 8.40
N GLU A 67 11.60 15.12 7.53
CA GLU A 67 11.12 15.06 6.15
C GLU A 67 9.62 14.81 6.07
N THR A 68 9.11 13.90 6.92
CA THR A 68 7.67 13.59 7.01
C THR A 68 6.86 14.84 7.37
N ARG A 69 7.28 15.63 8.37
CA ARG A 69 6.63 16.91 8.70
C ARG A 69 6.70 17.91 7.54
N ALA A 70 7.83 18.01 6.84
CA ALA A 70 7.97 18.90 5.69
C ALA A 70 7.04 18.51 4.53
N SER A 71 6.98 17.22 4.20
CA SER A 71 6.09 16.67 3.17
C SER A 71 4.62 16.85 3.52
N LEU A 72 4.23 16.55 4.77
CA LEU A 72 2.86 16.73 5.26
C LEU A 72 2.43 18.20 5.24
N SER A 73 3.29 19.12 5.70
CA SER A 73 3.05 20.56 5.65
C SER A 73 2.89 21.08 4.22
N ALA A 74 3.68 20.57 3.27
CA ALA A 74 3.51 20.88 1.85
C ALA A 74 2.17 20.37 1.30
N LEU A 75 1.82 19.10 1.55
CA LEU A 75 0.55 18.51 1.11
C LEU A 75 -0.67 19.26 1.67
N LEU A 76 -0.65 19.60 2.96
CA LEU A 76 -1.70 20.40 3.61
C LEU A 76 -1.81 21.79 2.98
N THR A 77 -0.67 22.47 2.76
CA THR A 77 -0.63 23.80 2.14
C THR A 77 -1.17 23.77 0.71
N ASP A 78 -0.77 22.78 -0.10
CA ASP A 78 -1.19 22.61 -1.49
C ASP A 78 -2.67 22.26 -1.64
N ALA A 79 -3.23 21.54 -0.66
CA ALA A 79 -4.65 21.26 -0.57
C ALA A 79 -5.47 22.41 0.03
N GLY A 80 -4.83 23.41 0.64
CA GLY A 80 -5.49 24.50 1.39
C GLY A 80 -6.12 24.03 2.71
N ARG A 81 -5.58 22.99 3.34
CA ARG A 81 -6.13 22.31 4.52
C ARG A 81 -5.28 22.55 5.76
N THR A 82 -5.91 22.46 6.94
CA THR A 82 -5.23 22.46 8.25
C THR A 82 -5.22 21.10 8.94
N SER A 83 -5.98 20.13 8.41
CA SER A 83 -6.00 18.73 8.86
C SER A 83 -6.07 17.80 7.66
N PRO A 84 -5.38 16.64 7.70
CA PRO A 84 -5.49 15.61 6.66
C PRO A 84 -6.85 14.90 6.64
N LEU A 85 -7.70 15.15 7.63
CA LEU A 85 -9.03 14.56 7.74
C LEU A 85 -10.16 15.53 7.35
N HIS A 86 -11.31 14.95 7.06
CA HIS A 86 -12.61 15.63 7.03
C HIS A 86 -13.64 14.70 7.66
N ASN A 87 -14.39 15.16 8.67
CA ASN A 87 -15.43 14.36 9.35
C ASN A 87 -14.95 12.97 9.83
N GLY A 88 -13.68 12.85 10.24
CA GLY A 88 -13.08 11.58 10.66
C GLY A 88 -12.76 10.61 9.51
N GLN A 89 -12.71 11.08 8.26
CA GLN A 89 -12.30 10.33 7.08
C GLN A 89 -11.08 10.95 6.42
N LEU A 90 -10.30 10.15 5.69
CA LEU A 90 -9.11 10.63 4.97
C LEU A 90 -9.53 11.59 3.84
N ALA A 91 -9.05 12.82 3.91
CA ALA A 91 -9.43 13.88 2.97
C ALA A 91 -8.22 14.58 2.33
N LEU A 92 -7.00 14.24 2.77
CA LEU A 92 -5.74 14.54 2.09
C LEU A 92 -5.17 13.25 1.52
N ASP A 93 -4.56 13.32 0.33
CA ASP A 93 -3.90 12.16 -0.24
C ASP A 93 -2.49 11.99 0.37
N LEU A 94 -2.31 10.89 1.10
CA LEU A 94 -1.03 10.50 1.69
C LEU A 94 -0.31 9.41 0.86
N SER A 95 -0.80 9.09 -0.34
CA SER A 95 -0.19 8.09 -1.24
C SER A 95 1.24 8.43 -1.68
N THR A 96 1.64 9.70 -1.59
CA THR A 96 3.00 10.18 -1.88
C THR A 96 3.99 9.95 -0.73
N LEU A 97 3.51 9.73 0.50
CA LEU A 97 4.37 9.38 1.64
C LEU A 97 4.74 7.90 1.58
N ASP A 98 6.00 7.56 1.84
CA ASP A 98 6.42 6.16 1.91
C ASP A 98 5.97 5.48 3.22
N GLN A 99 6.10 4.16 3.30
CA GLN A 99 5.66 3.37 4.46
C GLN A 99 6.35 3.77 5.77
N ARG A 100 7.64 4.15 5.70
CA ARG A 100 8.45 4.53 6.86
C ARG A 100 8.15 5.95 7.31
N GLN A 101 7.85 6.86 6.37
CA GLN A 101 7.32 8.20 6.66
C GLN A 101 5.93 8.12 7.31
N LEU A 102 5.04 7.27 6.80
CA LEU A 102 3.73 7.07 7.43
C LEU A 102 3.85 6.45 8.83
N TYR A 103 4.73 5.46 9.01
CA TYR A 103 5.03 4.93 10.36
C TYR A 103 5.58 6.03 11.29
N ALA A 104 6.47 6.90 10.80
CA ALA A 104 6.97 8.04 11.56
C ALA A 104 5.85 9.03 11.95
N MET A 105 4.92 9.29 11.02
CA MET A 105 3.75 10.13 11.25
C MET A 105 2.74 9.51 12.23
N SER A 106 2.57 8.18 12.22
CA SER A 106 1.62 7.47 13.10
C SER A 106 2.15 7.22 14.51
N SER A 107 3.47 7.01 14.66
CA SER A 107 4.08 6.56 15.91
C SER A 107 4.62 7.67 16.82
N ASP A 108 4.85 8.88 16.31
CA ASP A 108 5.48 9.97 17.07
C ASP A 108 4.45 10.98 17.61
N GLU A 109 4.56 11.31 18.91
CA GLU A 109 3.63 12.19 19.62
C GLU A 109 3.69 13.66 19.16
N SER A 110 4.71 14.07 18.40
CA SER A 110 4.86 15.43 17.87
C SER A 110 3.94 15.77 16.71
N PHE A 111 3.35 14.78 16.05
CA PHE A 111 2.23 14.98 15.13
C PHE A 111 0.93 15.18 15.92
N THR A 112 -0.06 15.84 15.33
CA THR A 112 -1.39 15.95 15.93
C THR A 112 -2.14 14.61 15.90
N GLU A 113 -3.23 14.49 16.66
CA GLU A 113 -4.03 13.26 16.66
C GLU A 113 -4.58 12.96 15.25
N ASP A 114 -5.21 13.95 14.59
CA ASP A 114 -5.69 13.84 13.19
C ASP A 114 -4.61 13.34 12.23
N GLU A 115 -3.36 13.79 12.40
CA GLU A 115 -2.23 13.40 11.56
C GLU A 115 -1.80 11.95 11.83
N ARG A 116 -1.64 11.56 13.10
CA ARG A 116 -1.39 10.14 13.45
C ARG A 116 -2.51 9.23 12.93
N GLN A 117 -3.75 9.65 13.11
CA GLN A 117 -4.94 8.98 12.59
C GLN A 117 -4.85 8.84 11.05
N ALA A 118 -4.59 9.92 10.32
CA ALA A 118 -4.60 9.91 8.85
C ALA A 118 -3.50 9.02 8.25
N ALA A 119 -2.28 9.09 8.80
CA ALA A 119 -1.22 8.14 8.45
C ALA A 119 -1.65 6.70 8.72
N GLY A 120 -2.38 6.53 9.83
CA GLY A 120 -3.08 5.31 10.16
C GLY A 120 -3.96 4.80 9.01
N LEU A 121 -5.04 5.50 8.63
CA LEU A 121 -5.91 5.02 7.53
C LEU A 121 -5.14 4.65 6.28
N GLU A 122 -4.14 5.45 5.92
CA GLU A 122 -3.37 5.22 4.71
C GLU A 122 -2.59 3.90 4.75
N MET A 123 -1.86 3.57 5.82
CA MET A 123 -1.15 2.28 5.87
C MET A 123 -2.02 1.08 6.29
N GLN A 124 -3.21 1.29 6.88
CA GLN A 124 -4.27 0.25 6.89
C GLN A 124 -4.70 -0.06 5.46
N ARG A 125 -5.10 0.96 4.70
CA ARG A 125 -5.58 0.84 3.33
C ARG A 125 -4.55 0.17 2.41
N ARG A 126 -3.25 0.45 2.60
CA ARG A 126 -2.16 -0.24 1.86
C ARG A 126 -2.11 -1.74 2.17
N PHE A 127 -2.25 -2.12 3.43
CA PHE A 127 -2.34 -3.53 3.82
C PHE A 127 -3.59 -4.21 3.25
N GLU A 128 -4.76 -3.58 3.39
CA GLU A 128 -6.03 -4.11 2.85
C GLU A 128 -5.99 -4.29 1.33
N ALA A 129 -5.38 -3.35 0.60
CA ALA A 129 -5.16 -3.45 -0.85
C ALA A 129 -4.22 -4.61 -1.21
N ALA A 130 -3.13 -4.82 -0.47
CA ALA A 130 -2.21 -5.93 -0.67
C ALA A 130 -2.88 -7.31 -0.41
N LEU A 131 -3.85 -7.37 0.51
CA LEU A 131 -4.61 -8.58 0.80
C LEU A 131 -5.80 -8.83 -0.14
N ALA A 132 -6.36 -7.81 -0.79
CA ALA A 132 -7.60 -7.89 -1.55
C ALA A 132 -7.61 -8.96 -2.66
N GLY A 133 -6.58 -8.97 -3.51
CA GLY A 133 -6.42 -9.97 -4.58
C GLY A 133 -6.30 -11.41 -4.04
N PRO A 134 -5.32 -11.69 -3.16
CA PRO A 134 -5.18 -12.99 -2.51
C PRO A 134 -6.43 -13.45 -1.74
N ALA A 135 -7.17 -12.53 -1.11
CA ALA A 135 -8.40 -12.86 -0.39
C ALA A 135 -9.58 -13.18 -1.31
N ALA A 136 -9.69 -12.53 -2.47
CA ALA A 136 -10.67 -12.91 -3.49
C ALA A 136 -10.42 -14.35 -3.98
N ILE A 137 -9.16 -14.72 -4.21
CA ILE A 137 -8.76 -16.09 -4.56
C ILE A 137 -9.08 -17.07 -3.43
N ALA A 138 -8.74 -16.73 -2.18
CA ALA A 138 -9.01 -17.58 -1.01
C ALA A 138 -10.52 -17.81 -0.80
N ARG A 139 -11.36 -16.78 -1.03
CA ARG A 139 -12.82 -16.87 -0.90
C ARG A 139 -13.45 -17.82 -1.93
N VAL A 140 -12.90 -17.89 -3.14
CA VAL A 140 -13.40 -18.78 -4.23
C VAL A 140 -12.85 -20.20 -4.09
N THR A 141 -11.58 -20.35 -3.73
CA THR A 141 -10.88 -21.65 -3.67
C THR A 141 -10.95 -22.35 -2.32
N GLY A 142 -11.35 -21.63 -1.27
CA GLY A 142 -11.18 -22.04 0.13
C GLY A 142 -9.73 -22.04 0.62
N ASN A 143 -8.74 -21.75 -0.23
CA ASN A 143 -7.32 -21.90 0.11
C ASN A 143 -6.69 -20.59 0.60
N TYR A 144 -6.47 -20.49 1.90
CA TYR A 144 -5.92 -19.29 2.56
C TYR A 144 -4.39 -19.17 2.44
N SER A 145 -3.69 -20.18 1.90
CA SER A 145 -2.22 -20.20 1.84
C SER A 145 -1.62 -19.02 1.07
N GLY A 146 -2.26 -18.59 -0.02
CA GLY A 146 -1.81 -17.41 -0.79
C GLY A 146 -1.98 -16.10 -0.02
N LEU A 147 -3.06 -15.98 0.74
CA LEU A 147 -3.39 -14.80 1.53
C LEU A 147 -2.41 -14.60 2.71
N TYR A 148 -2.12 -15.66 3.47
CA TYR A 148 -1.13 -15.57 4.56
C TYR A 148 0.30 -15.36 4.05
N LYS A 149 0.65 -15.89 2.86
CA LYS A 149 1.94 -15.58 2.22
C LYS A 149 2.03 -14.10 1.84
N ALA A 150 0.97 -13.54 1.24
CA ALA A 150 0.93 -12.12 0.91
C ALA A 150 1.05 -11.23 2.16
N ALA A 151 0.36 -11.57 3.25
CA ALA A 151 0.49 -10.87 4.53
C ALA A 151 1.91 -10.95 5.11
N ALA A 152 2.55 -12.14 5.08
CA ALA A 152 3.94 -12.29 5.51
C ALA A 152 4.89 -11.43 4.66
N THR A 153 4.74 -11.45 3.33
CA THR A 153 5.55 -10.64 2.41
C THR A 153 5.37 -9.14 2.64
N TYR A 154 4.14 -8.68 2.92
CA TYR A 154 3.90 -7.28 3.29
C TYR A 154 4.62 -6.93 4.58
N LEU A 155 4.41 -7.70 5.66
CA LEU A 155 5.02 -7.45 6.97
C LEU A 155 6.55 -7.52 6.96
N ASP A 156 7.13 -8.45 6.20
CA ASP A 156 8.59 -8.59 6.05
C ASP A 156 9.23 -7.44 5.24
N GLY A 157 8.44 -6.76 4.41
CA GLY A 157 8.86 -5.59 3.63
C GLY A 157 8.89 -4.26 4.42
N LEU A 158 8.47 -4.25 5.69
CA LEU A 158 8.32 -3.02 6.48
C LEU A 158 9.65 -2.48 7.04
N GLY A 159 9.64 -1.21 7.42
CA GLY A 159 10.80 -0.51 7.99
C GLY A 159 11.28 -1.16 9.30
N PRO A 160 12.58 -1.06 9.65
CA PRO A 160 13.10 -1.68 10.86
C PRO A 160 12.49 -1.09 12.13
N GLU A 161 12.06 0.19 12.12
CA GLU A 161 11.36 0.80 13.25
C GLU A 161 9.98 0.16 13.47
N GLU A 162 9.24 -0.07 12.39
CA GLU A 162 7.94 -0.75 12.41
C GLU A 162 8.11 -2.22 12.85
N ARG A 163 9.15 -2.91 12.35
CA ARG A 163 9.49 -4.30 12.74
C ARG A 163 10.05 -4.44 14.16
N ALA A 164 10.52 -3.35 14.77
CA ALA A 164 10.93 -3.33 16.17
C ALA A 164 9.73 -3.21 17.13
N SER A 165 8.53 -2.85 16.64
CA SER A 165 7.33 -2.74 17.47
C SER A 165 6.82 -4.11 17.96
N SER A 166 6.22 -4.11 19.15
CA SER A 166 5.62 -5.30 19.77
C SER A 166 4.48 -5.89 18.95
N ASP A 167 3.70 -5.03 18.30
CA ASP A 167 2.48 -5.43 17.59
C ASP A 167 2.79 -5.96 16.20
N TRP A 168 3.84 -5.44 15.53
CA TRP A 168 4.39 -6.09 14.36
C TRP A 168 4.90 -7.50 14.70
N GLN A 169 5.62 -7.66 15.82
CA GLN A 169 6.12 -8.97 16.24
C GLN A 169 4.95 -9.94 16.51
N ALA A 170 3.95 -9.52 17.28
CA ALA A 170 2.76 -10.32 17.55
C ALA A 170 1.96 -10.67 16.28
N GLY A 171 1.79 -9.71 15.36
CA GLY A 171 1.14 -9.94 14.07
C GLY A 171 1.94 -10.85 13.14
N ARG A 172 3.27 -10.75 13.14
CA ARG A 172 4.17 -11.58 12.34
C ARG A 172 4.25 -13.01 12.85
N ASP A 173 4.18 -13.20 14.17
CA ASP A 173 4.06 -14.51 14.82
C ASP A 173 2.70 -15.14 14.52
N ALA A 174 1.60 -14.38 14.60
CA ALA A 174 0.27 -14.84 14.20
C ALA A 174 0.24 -15.25 12.72
N VAL A 175 0.78 -14.45 11.79
CA VAL A 175 0.88 -14.86 10.37
C VAL A 175 1.74 -16.12 10.21
N THR A 176 2.82 -16.29 10.99
CA THR A 176 3.64 -17.52 10.98
C THR A 176 2.84 -18.74 11.45
N GLU A 177 2.01 -18.59 12.48
CA GLU A 177 1.15 -19.67 12.97
C GLU A 177 0.03 -20.00 11.97
N GLY A 178 -0.61 -18.98 11.39
CA GLY A 178 -1.59 -19.16 10.31
C GLY A 178 -1.00 -19.89 9.10
N LEU A 179 0.26 -19.60 8.73
CA LEU A 179 1.00 -20.32 7.68
C LEU A 179 1.22 -21.81 8.02
N LYS A 180 1.43 -22.19 9.29
CA LYS A 180 1.48 -23.60 9.69
C LYS A 180 0.10 -24.25 9.60
N GLN A 181 -0.93 -23.55 10.06
CA GLN A 181 -2.30 -24.07 10.05
C GLN A 181 -2.81 -24.36 8.64
N VAL A 182 -2.64 -23.43 7.68
CA VAL A 182 -3.05 -23.66 6.26
C VAL A 182 -2.28 -24.79 5.59
N GLN A 183 -1.04 -25.09 5.99
CA GLN A 183 -0.32 -26.27 5.49
C GLN A 183 -0.98 -27.58 5.94
N THR A 184 -1.55 -27.62 7.15
CA THR A 184 -2.25 -28.81 7.67
C THR A 184 -3.71 -28.90 7.26
N ARG A 185 -4.38 -27.76 7.05
CA ARG A 185 -5.82 -27.65 6.76
C ARG A 185 -6.09 -26.48 5.80
N PRO A 186 -5.74 -26.60 4.50
CA PRO A 186 -5.78 -25.47 3.57
C PRO A 186 -7.16 -24.87 3.34
N GLY A 187 -8.23 -25.67 3.52
CA GLY A 187 -9.63 -25.28 3.27
C GLY A 187 -10.32 -24.47 4.39
N ASN A 188 -9.64 -24.21 5.51
CA ASN A 188 -10.20 -23.48 6.65
C ASN A 188 -9.47 -22.14 6.84
N VAL A 189 -10.21 -21.11 7.31
CA VAL A 189 -9.58 -19.91 7.87
C VAL A 189 -8.78 -20.33 9.12
N PRO A 190 -7.49 -19.99 9.24
CA PRO A 190 -6.73 -20.21 10.47
C PRO A 190 -7.32 -19.48 11.67
N ASP A 191 -7.08 -20.04 12.86
CA ASP A 191 -7.24 -19.34 14.13
C ASP A 191 -5.84 -19.10 14.69
N ALA A 192 -5.17 -18.07 14.19
CA ALA A 192 -3.80 -17.73 14.59
C ALA A 192 -3.74 -16.73 15.77
N GLY A 193 -4.85 -16.57 16.50
CA GLY A 193 -4.94 -15.74 17.70
C GLY A 193 -5.40 -14.29 17.44
N PRO A 194 -5.54 -13.49 18.51
CA PRO A 194 -6.16 -12.16 18.45
C PRO A 194 -5.34 -11.10 17.72
N SER A 195 -4.04 -11.34 17.51
CA SER A 195 -3.13 -10.45 16.77
C SER A 195 -3.05 -10.79 15.28
N ASP A 196 -3.86 -11.73 14.78
CA ASP A 196 -3.85 -12.13 13.37
C ASP A 196 -4.38 -11.00 12.45
N PRO A 197 -3.51 -10.37 11.64
CA PRO A 197 -3.90 -9.25 10.78
C PRO A 197 -4.74 -9.71 9.59
N VAL A 198 -4.62 -10.98 9.17
CA VAL A 198 -5.41 -11.58 8.08
C VAL A 198 -6.82 -11.88 8.57
N ALA A 199 -6.97 -12.44 9.77
CA ALA A 199 -8.27 -12.69 10.38
C ALA A 199 -9.06 -11.39 10.58
N LEU A 200 -8.40 -10.32 11.03
CA LEU A 200 -8.99 -8.98 11.16
C LEU A 200 -9.45 -8.42 9.80
N TYR A 201 -8.58 -8.46 8.78
CA TYR A 201 -8.97 -8.07 7.41
C TYR A 201 -10.16 -8.87 6.88
N LEU A 202 -10.19 -10.19 7.09
CA LEU A 202 -11.30 -11.05 6.69
C LEU A 202 -12.58 -10.76 7.49
N ALA A 203 -12.51 -10.16 8.68
CA ALA A 203 -13.69 -9.70 9.42
C ALA A 203 -14.23 -8.38 8.84
N LEU A 204 -13.37 -7.35 8.70
CA LEU A 204 -13.73 -6.04 8.17
C LEU A 204 -14.30 -6.13 6.74
N SER A 205 -13.68 -6.94 5.87
CA SER A 205 -14.16 -7.17 4.50
C SER A 205 -15.46 -7.98 4.40
N ARG A 206 -15.97 -8.55 5.51
CA ARG A 206 -17.32 -9.16 5.58
C ARG A 206 -18.39 -8.21 6.09
N THR A 207 -18.04 -7.27 6.96
CA THR A 207 -18.98 -6.25 7.48
C THR A 207 -19.08 -5.04 6.56
N GLY A 208 -18.06 -4.79 5.72
CA GLY A 208 -17.94 -3.60 4.88
C GLY A 208 -17.10 -2.49 5.52
N ASP A 209 -16.56 -2.72 6.72
CA ASP A 209 -15.79 -1.76 7.52
C ASP A 209 -14.31 -1.67 7.11
N THR A 210 -13.98 -2.02 5.86
CA THR A 210 -12.66 -1.72 5.26
C THR A 210 -12.48 -0.22 5.11
N VAL A 211 -11.24 0.25 5.13
CA VAL A 211 -10.94 1.68 5.02
C VAL A 211 -11.40 2.22 3.68
N ALA A 212 -12.36 3.15 3.73
CA ALA A 212 -12.81 3.88 2.54
C ALA A 212 -11.63 4.63 1.90
N PRO A 213 -11.52 4.67 0.57
CA PRO A 213 -10.55 5.52 -0.10
C PRO A 213 -10.81 7.00 0.25
N PRO A 214 -9.80 7.89 0.09
CA PRO A 214 -10.00 9.31 0.26
C PRO A 214 -11.18 9.80 -0.58
N SER A 215 -12.01 10.67 0.02
CA SER A 215 -13.20 11.26 -0.61
C SER A 215 -12.85 11.85 -1.98
N MET A 216 -13.45 11.36 -3.08
CA MET A 216 -13.19 11.87 -4.43
C MET A 216 -13.57 13.34 -4.57
N THR A 217 -14.59 13.80 -3.85
CA THR A 217 -14.97 15.21 -3.74
C THR A 217 -13.87 16.04 -3.07
N ASP A 218 -13.27 15.57 -1.96
CA ASP A 218 -12.12 16.22 -1.34
C ASP A 218 -10.87 16.15 -2.24
N MET A 219 -10.62 15.04 -2.93
CA MET A 219 -9.51 14.92 -3.89
C MET A 219 -9.65 15.93 -5.04
N ALA A 220 -10.85 16.08 -5.60
CA ALA A 220 -11.14 17.07 -6.64
C ALA A 220 -11.02 18.51 -6.10
N ALA A 221 -11.49 18.77 -4.87
CA ALA A 221 -11.37 20.08 -4.23
C ALA A 221 -9.89 20.46 -3.97
N ASN A 222 -9.11 19.54 -3.39
CA ASN A 222 -7.68 19.72 -3.15
C ASN A 222 -6.93 19.95 -4.48
N ALA A 223 -7.20 19.13 -5.50
CA ALA A 223 -6.57 19.24 -6.81
C ALA A 223 -6.89 20.58 -7.51
N ARG A 224 -8.14 21.07 -7.38
CA ARG A 224 -8.54 22.41 -7.84
C ARG A 224 -7.75 23.50 -7.11
N THR A 225 -7.63 23.43 -5.77
CA THR A 225 -6.83 24.37 -4.97
C THR A 225 -5.37 24.41 -5.41
N THR A 226 -4.71 23.25 -5.57
CA THR A 226 -3.33 23.18 -6.06
C THR A 226 -3.20 23.76 -7.46
N LEU A 227 -4.15 23.47 -8.35
CA LEU A 227 -4.12 23.95 -9.72
C LEU A 227 -4.34 25.46 -9.84
N ASP A 228 -5.24 26.02 -9.02
CA ASP A 228 -5.46 27.46 -8.93
C ASP A 228 -4.26 28.20 -8.33
N ARG A 229 -3.54 27.58 -7.37
CA ARG A 229 -2.24 28.09 -6.90
C ARG A 229 -1.22 28.15 -8.04
N LEU A 230 -1.05 27.06 -8.80
CA LEU A 230 -0.14 27.01 -9.95
C LEU A 230 -0.51 28.04 -11.04
N TYR A 231 -1.81 28.27 -11.28
CA TYR A 231 -2.28 29.32 -12.18
C TYR A 231 -2.02 30.73 -11.65
N ALA A 232 -2.18 30.96 -10.35
CA ALA A 232 -1.88 32.25 -9.72
C ALA A 232 -0.37 32.54 -9.80
N GLU A 233 0.48 31.55 -9.57
CA GLU A 233 1.94 31.64 -9.73
C GLU A 233 2.35 31.93 -11.17
N ALA A 234 1.76 31.26 -12.16
CA ALA A 234 2.01 31.56 -13.57
C ALA A 234 1.66 33.02 -13.91
N LYS A 235 0.49 33.49 -13.47
CA LYS A 235 0.00 34.87 -13.68
C LYS A 235 0.86 35.90 -12.96
N ALA A 236 1.28 35.63 -11.72
CA ALA A 236 2.17 36.50 -10.95
C ALA A 236 3.55 36.65 -11.62
N ASN A 237 4.03 35.60 -12.29
CA ASN A 237 5.22 35.64 -13.14
C ASN A 237 4.98 36.22 -14.55
N GLY A 238 3.83 36.87 -14.78
CA GLY A 238 3.49 37.55 -16.05
C GLY A 238 3.20 36.62 -17.23
N LYS A 239 2.94 35.33 -16.97
CA LYS A 239 2.77 34.30 -18.00
C LYS A 239 1.38 33.65 -17.96
N ALA A 240 0.88 33.24 -19.12
CA ALA A 240 -0.32 32.43 -19.19
C ALA A 240 -0.03 30.98 -18.75
N PRO A 241 -0.87 30.34 -17.92
CA PRO A 241 -0.77 28.91 -17.66
C PRO A 241 -1.03 28.11 -18.95
N SER A 242 -0.30 27.01 -19.15
CA SER A 242 -0.44 26.14 -20.33
C SER A 242 -0.11 24.69 -20.00
N PHE A 243 -0.87 23.75 -20.53
CA PHE A 243 -0.55 22.32 -20.48
C PHE A 243 0.35 21.84 -21.63
N ASN A 244 0.77 22.74 -22.53
CA ASN A 244 1.78 22.42 -23.53
C ASN A 244 3.18 22.55 -22.91
N ARG A 245 3.93 21.45 -22.86
CA ARG A 245 5.31 21.41 -22.34
C ARG A 245 6.29 22.24 -23.19
N ASP A 246 6.02 22.38 -24.48
CA ASP A 246 6.85 23.13 -25.44
C ASP A 246 6.46 24.63 -25.49
N THR A 247 5.73 25.13 -24.48
CA THR A 247 5.30 26.53 -24.44
C THR A 247 6.47 27.49 -24.26
N THR A 248 6.60 28.45 -25.18
CA THR A 248 7.59 29.54 -25.11
C THR A 248 7.00 30.84 -24.56
N THR A 249 5.67 30.99 -24.62
CA THR A 249 4.93 32.20 -24.23
C THR A 249 4.22 32.07 -22.87
N GLY A 250 4.09 30.85 -22.35
CA GLY A 250 3.44 30.57 -21.07
C GLY A 250 4.35 29.98 -20.00
N THR A 251 3.71 29.52 -18.92
CA THR A 251 4.28 28.64 -17.90
C THR A 251 3.65 27.26 -18.08
N TYR A 252 4.47 26.23 -18.23
CA TYR A 252 3.98 24.85 -18.25
C TYR A 252 3.43 24.46 -16.87
N ILE A 253 2.18 23.99 -16.83
CA ILE A 253 1.51 23.53 -15.61
C ILE A 253 1.63 22.00 -15.56
N ASP A 254 2.58 21.53 -14.77
CA ASP A 254 2.91 20.11 -14.70
C ASP A 254 2.00 19.35 -13.73
N VAL A 255 0.90 18.81 -14.26
CA VAL A 255 0.00 17.92 -13.52
C VAL A 255 0.60 16.52 -13.28
N SER A 256 1.74 16.16 -13.87
CA SER A 256 2.33 14.83 -13.67
C SER A 256 2.84 14.59 -12.24
N ASN A 257 3.02 15.66 -11.46
CA ASN A 257 3.36 15.59 -10.03
C ASN A 257 2.16 15.30 -9.12
N PHE A 258 0.93 15.43 -9.62
CA PHE A 258 -0.26 15.02 -8.89
C PHE A 258 -0.26 13.48 -8.72
N SER A 259 -0.83 13.01 -7.62
CA SER A 259 -1.00 11.58 -7.39
C SER A 259 -1.97 10.97 -8.39
N SER A 260 -1.91 9.65 -8.58
CA SER A 260 -2.87 8.93 -9.43
C SER A 260 -4.33 9.16 -8.98
N ARG A 261 -4.58 9.36 -7.68
CA ARG A 261 -5.91 9.60 -7.10
C ARG A 261 -6.42 11.00 -7.39
N ALA A 262 -5.59 12.02 -7.15
CA ALA A 262 -5.93 13.40 -7.49
C ALA A 262 -6.18 13.53 -9.00
N LEU A 263 -5.32 12.94 -9.83
CA LEU A 263 -5.55 12.88 -11.28
C LEU A 263 -6.83 12.11 -11.65
N SER A 264 -7.20 11.07 -10.92
CA SER A 264 -8.44 10.31 -11.19
C SER A 264 -9.68 11.12 -10.84
N SER A 265 -9.67 11.84 -9.71
CA SER A 265 -10.73 12.80 -9.39
C SER A 265 -10.85 13.94 -10.42
N MET A 266 -9.73 14.39 -11.00
CA MET A 266 -9.72 15.34 -12.13
C MET A 266 -10.26 14.73 -13.42
N VAL A 267 -10.04 13.44 -13.69
CA VAL A 267 -10.48 12.78 -14.93
C VAL A 267 -11.94 12.36 -14.91
N LEU A 268 -12.46 12.00 -13.74
CA LEU A 268 -13.87 11.65 -13.54
C LEU A 268 -14.76 12.89 -13.38
N ASP A 269 -14.20 13.98 -12.84
CA ASP A 269 -14.80 15.30 -12.62
C ASP A 269 -16.31 15.29 -12.27
N GLN A 270 -16.67 14.51 -11.25
CA GLN A 270 -18.06 14.27 -10.84
C GLN A 270 -18.81 15.57 -10.47
N ASP A 271 -18.08 16.63 -10.10
CA ASP A 271 -18.60 17.93 -9.67
C ASP A 271 -18.46 19.04 -10.72
N GLY A 272 -17.90 18.77 -11.91
CA GLY A 272 -17.71 19.78 -12.97
C GLY A 272 -16.72 20.90 -12.61
N ARG A 273 -15.66 20.59 -11.85
CA ARG A 273 -14.64 21.54 -11.36
C ARG A 273 -13.47 21.74 -12.32
N PHE A 274 -13.36 20.94 -13.37
CA PHE A 274 -12.24 20.95 -14.30
C PHE A 274 -12.70 21.21 -15.72
N SER A 275 -11.93 22.02 -16.44
CA SER A 275 -12.11 22.25 -17.86
C SER A 275 -11.60 21.06 -18.70
N ASP A 276 -12.11 20.90 -19.91
CA ASP A 276 -11.71 19.83 -20.83
C ASP A 276 -10.19 19.70 -21.00
N GLN A 277 -9.47 20.83 -20.97
CA GLN A 277 -8.00 20.84 -21.10
C GLN A 277 -7.30 20.31 -19.84
N GLU A 278 -7.84 20.59 -18.65
CA GLU A 278 -7.33 20.08 -17.36
C GLU A 278 -7.62 18.58 -17.24
N VAL A 279 -8.83 18.14 -17.61
CA VAL A 279 -9.24 16.72 -17.69
C VAL A 279 -8.34 15.95 -18.67
N HIS A 280 -8.07 16.52 -19.85
CA HIS A 280 -7.20 15.90 -20.86
C HIS A 280 -5.75 15.77 -20.38
N ALA A 281 -5.19 16.84 -19.78
CA ALA A 281 -3.85 16.81 -19.21
C ALA A 281 -3.72 15.79 -18.07
N ALA A 282 -4.73 15.71 -17.19
CA ALA A 282 -4.76 14.74 -16.10
C ALA A 282 -4.83 13.30 -16.62
N ARG A 283 -5.66 13.04 -17.65
CA ARG A 283 -5.75 11.72 -18.31
C ARG A 283 -4.43 11.31 -18.95
N ALA A 284 -3.74 12.23 -19.62
CA ALA A 284 -2.44 11.95 -20.22
C ALA A 284 -1.37 11.62 -19.15
N ALA A 285 -1.35 12.35 -18.02
CA ALA A 285 -0.46 12.07 -16.90
C ALA A 285 -0.75 10.69 -16.26
N LEU A 286 -2.03 10.34 -16.07
CA LEU A 286 -2.45 9.03 -15.58
C LEU A 286 -2.05 7.87 -16.48
N GLN A 287 -2.29 8.02 -17.79
CA GLN A 287 -1.92 7.01 -18.78
C GLN A 287 -0.40 6.79 -18.82
N SER A 288 0.39 7.87 -18.68
CA SER A 288 1.85 7.79 -18.56
C SER A 288 2.28 6.99 -17.31
N LYS A 289 1.73 7.31 -16.13
CA LYS A 289 2.00 6.57 -14.88
C LYS A 289 1.60 5.09 -14.96
N SER A 290 0.39 4.82 -15.47
CA SER A 290 -0.14 3.46 -15.63
C SER A 290 0.69 2.63 -16.62
N GLY A 291 1.06 3.21 -17.77
CA GLY A 291 1.90 2.58 -18.78
C GLY A 291 3.32 2.27 -18.28
N ALA A 292 3.92 3.17 -17.51
CA ALA A 292 5.22 2.93 -16.87
C ALA A 292 5.17 1.76 -15.87
N SER A 293 4.11 1.70 -15.04
CA SER A 293 3.89 0.60 -14.10
C SER A 293 3.71 -0.74 -14.83
N LEU A 294 2.84 -0.80 -15.84
CA LEU A 294 2.63 -1.99 -16.66
C LEU A 294 3.91 -2.45 -17.37
N LEU A 295 4.70 -1.52 -17.90
CA LEU A 295 5.97 -1.85 -18.57
C LEU A 295 6.99 -2.44 -17.59
N ALA A 296 7.11 -1.88 -16.39
CA ALA A 296 7.96 -2.44 -15.33
C ALA A 296 7.49 -3.85 -14.90
N SER A 297 6.18 -4.02 -14.72
CA SER A 297 5.55 -5.32 -14.43
C SER A 297 5.77 -6.35 -15.54
N PHE A 298 5.70 -5.96 -16.81
CA PHE A 298 5.97 -6.84 -17.96
C PHE A 298 7.45 -7.22 -18.04
N GLN A 299 8.36 -6.26 -17.86
CA GLN A 299 9.80 -6.51 -17.82
C GLN A 299 10.20 -7.42 -16.65
N SER A 300 9.49 -7.35 -15.52
CA SER A 300 9.67 -8.25 -14.38
C SER A 300 9.21 -9.68 -14.73
N ALA A 301 7.99 -9.83 -15.26
CA ALA A 301 7.46 -11.14 -15.69
C ALA A 301 8.36 -11.82 -16.73
N ALA A 302 8.82 -11.07 -17.75
CA ALA A 302 9.70 -11.58 -18.81
C ALA A 302 11.06 -12.09 -18.29
N LYS A 303 11.53 -11.61 -17.13
CA LYS A 303 12.76 -12.07 -16.47
C LYS A 303 12.56 -13.28 -15.55
N SER A 304 11.33 -13.54 -15.10
CA SER A 304 11.03 -14.59 -14.12
C SER A 304 11.01 -16.01 -14.69
N GLY A 305 10.72 -16.16 -15.99
CA GLY A 305 10.52 -17.45 -16.64
C GLY A 305 9.22 -18.17 -16.26
N ASP A 306 8.40 -17.60 -15.37
CA ASP A 306 7.10 -18.15 -14.97
C ASP A 306 6.00 -17.67 -15.95
N PRO A 307 5.32 -18.59 -16.67
CA PRO A 307 4.27 -18.23 -17.63
C PRO A 307 3.03 -17.63 -16.96
N THR A 308 2.85 -17.81 -15.64
CA THR A 308 1.76 -17.20 -14.88
C THR A 308 2.09 -15.79 -14.39
N ALA A 309 3.37 -15.39 -14.33
CA ALA A 309 3.80 -14.12 -13.75
C ALA A 309 3.20 -12.88 -14.43
N PHE A 310 2.93 -12.94 -15.74
CA PHE A 310 2.23 -11.85 -16.44
C PHE A 310 0.81 -11.65 -15.89
N SER A 311 0.04 -12.74 -15.75
CA SER A 311 -1.32 -12.70 -15.24
C SER A 311 -1.36 -12.37 -13.75
N GLN A 312 -0.41 -12.89 -12.95
CA GLN A 312 -0.20 -12.48 -11.56
C GLN A 312 0.08 -10.98 -11.45
N ASN A 313 0.95 -10.43 -12.30
CA ASN A 313 1.31 -9.01 -12.27
C ASN A 313 0.14 -8.10 -12.69
N ILE A 314 -0.71 -8.51 -13.64
CA ILE A 314 -1.95 -7.76 -13.94
C ILE A 314 -2.92 -7.82 -12.77
N ILE A 315 -3.11 -8.99 -12.14
CA ILE A 315 -3.98 -9.15 -10.97
C ILE A 315 -3.48 -8.26 -9.81
N ALA A 316 -2.18 -8.27 -9.55
CA ALA A 316 -1.54 -7.44 -8.53
C ALA A 316 -1.70 -5.93 -8.83
N ALA A 317 -1.36 -5.50 -10.05
CA ALA A 317 -1.49 -4.11 -10.45
C ALA A 317 -2.95 -3.63 -10.41
N PHE A 318 -3.91 -4.44 -10.86
CA PHE A 318 -5.34 -4.12 -10.78
C PHE A 318 -5.79 -3.99 -9.32
N SER A 319 -5.36 -4.90 -8.44
CA SER A 319 -5.65 -4.81 -7.00
C SER A 319 -5.00 -3.61 -6.30
N SER A 320 -3.88 -3.10 -6.82
CA SER A 320 -3.18 -1.93 -6.26
C SER A 320 -3.86 -0.59 -6.57
N LEU A 321 -4.66 -0.52 -7.65
CA LEU A 321 -5.44 0.66 -8.05
C LEU A 321 -6.80 0.66 -7.35
N SER A 322 -7.29 1.84 -6.96
CA SER A 322 -8.69 2.01 -6.52
C SER A 322 -9.69 1.82 -7.68
N PRO A 323 -10.99 1.58 -7.41
CA PRO A 323 -12.01 1.50 -8.45
C PRO A 323 -12.03 2.75 -9.36
N GLU A 324 -11.87 3.93 -8.78
CA GLU A 324 -11.90 5.22 -9.46
C GLU A 324 -10.62 5.45 -10.28
N GLU A 325 -9.46 5.01 -9.76
CA GLU A 325 -8.21 4.99 -10.53
C GLU A 325 -8.35 4.10 -11.76
N ARG A 326 -8.92 2.90 -11.61
CA ARG A 326 -9.19 1.96 -12.72
C ARG A 326 -10.14 2.55 -13.75
N GLU A 327 -11.23 3.17 -13.32
CA GLU A 327 -12.20 3.84 -14.21
C GLU A 327 -11.52 4.96 -15.01
N ALA A 328 -10.76 5.83 -14.34
CA ALA A 328 -10.05 6.95 -14.96
C ALA A 328 -8.98 6.52 -16.00
N VAL A 329 -8.33 5.37 -15.80
CA VAL A 329 -7.38 4.78 -16.79
C VAL A 329 -8.00 3.74 -17.73
N GLY A 330 -9.30 3.45 -17.64
CA GLY A 330 -9.99 2.48 -18.49
C GLY A 330 -9.64 1.01 -18.21
N TRP A 331 -9.13 0.69 -17.02
CA TRP A 331 -8.87 -0.69 -16.57
C TRP A 331 -10.18 -1.37 -16.19
N SER A 332 -10.86 -1.96 -17.17
CA SER A 332 -12.15 -2.64 -16.93
C SER A 332 -12.02 -3.90 -16.07
N ASP A 333 -13.09 -4.24 -15.33
CA ASP A 333 -13.22 -5.53 -14.67
C ASP A 333 -13.04 -6.71 -15.65
N GLN A 334 -13.36 -6.52 -16.93
CA GLN A 334 -13.13 -7.51 -17.97
C GLN A 334 -11.65 -7.81 -18.20
N LEU A 335 -10.75 -6.82 -18.08
CA LEU A 335 -9.30 -7.04 -18.14
C LEU A 335 -8.85 -7.91 -16.95
N TYR A 336 -9.34 -7.62 -15.74
CA TYR A 336 -9.06 -8.40 -14.54
C TYR A 336 -9.59 -9.83 -14.62
N GLN A 337 -10.85 -10.01 -15.05
CA GLN A 337 -11.45 -11.33 -15.25
C GLN A 337 -10.70 -12.13 -16.32
N THR A 338 -10.26 -11.48 -17.40
CA THR A 338 -9.44 -12.12 -18.44
C THR A 338 -8.08 -12.54 -17.90
N ALA A 339 -7.43 -11.71 -17.08
CA ALA A 339 -6.17 -12.06 -16.40
C ALA A 339 -6.36 -13.22 -15.40
N MET A 340 -7.44 -13.23 -14.63
CA MET A 340 -7.81 -14.35 -13.74
C MET A 340 -8.06 -15.65 -14.51
N GLN A 341 -8.79 -15.60 -15.63
CA GLN A 341 -9.04 -16.76 -16.48
C GLN A 341 -7.74 -17.27 -17.11
N SER A 342 -6.90 -16.38 -17.63
CA SER A 342 -5.56 -16.70 -18.14
C SER A 342 -4.69 -17.35 -17.06
N TYR A 343 -4.67 -16.81 -15.84
CA TYR A 343 -3.96 -17.39 -14.70
C TYR A 343 -4.46 -18.81 -14.40
N ALA A 344 -5.77 -18.98 -14.20
CA ALA A 344 -6.38 -20.27 -13.89
C ALA A 344 -6.15 -21.32 -15.00
N SER A 345 -6.25 -20.91 -16.27
CA SER A 345 -5.94 -21.79 -17.41
C SER A 345 -4.47 -22.18 -17.48
N THR A 346 -3.54 -21.26 -17.23
CA THR A 346 -2.10 -21.53 -17.27
C THR A 346 -1.67 -22.44 -16.13
N THR A 347 -2.16 -22.19 -14.90
CA THR A 347 -1.94 -23.07 -13.76
C THR A 347 -2.53 -24.46 -14.00
N LYS A 348 -3.75 -24.56 -14.55
CA LYS A 348 -4.35 -25.86 -14.91
C LYS A 348 -3.55 -26.60 -15.98
N LEU A 349 -2.96 -25.91 -16.96
CA LEU A 349 -2.08 -26.53 -17.95
C LEU A 349 -0.78 -27.03 -17.31
N LEU A 350 -0.17 -26.27 -16.41
CA LEU A 350 0.99 -26.70 -15.61
C LEU A 350 0.65 -27.92 -14.74
N ASP A 351 -0.51 -27.94 -14.09
CA ASP A 351 -1.00 -29.09 -13.31
C ASP A 351 -1.21 -30.31 -14.22
N MET A 352 -1.76 -30.14 -15.42
CA MET A 352 -1.91 -31.23 -16.40
C MET A 352 -0.55 -31.71 -16.95
N PHE A 353 0.43 -30.83 -17.16
CA PHE A 353 1.78 -31.21 -17.58
C PHE A 353 2.56 -31.91 -16.46
N THR A 354 2.39 -31.52 -15.20
CA THR A 354 3.03 -32.19 -14.06
C THR A 354 2.35 -33.53 -13.74
N GLN A 355 1.02 -33.63 -13.86
CA GLN A 355 0.29 -34.90 -13.77
C GLN A 355 0.65 -35.86 -14.92
N ALA A 356 0.76 -35.37 -16.16
CA ALA A 356 1.19 -36.17 -17.30
C ALA A 356 2.68 -36.56 -17.22
N GLY A 357 3.53 -35.68 -16.68
CA GLY A 357 4.95 -35.93 -16.44
C GLY A 357 5.24 -36.90 -15.28
N GLY A 358 4.26 -37.16 -14.42
CA GLY A 358 4.41 -38.01 -13.24
C GLY A 358 4.70 -39.49 -13.50
N ASN A 359 4.66 -39.96 -14.76
CA ASN A 359 4.89 -41.38 -15.07
C ASN A 359 5.63 -41.66 -16.40
N ALA A 360 6.53 -40.76 -16.84
CA ALA A 360 7.45 -41.05 -17.94
C ALA A 360 8.77 -40.25 -17.84
N GLY A 361 9.83 -40.91 -17.36
CA GLY A 361 11.18 -40.35 -17.33
C GLY A 361 11.88 -40.32 -18.69
N THR A 362 11.32 -39.62 -19.69
CA THR A 362 11.96 -39.23 -20.97
C THR A 362 11.04 -38.30 -21.75
N GLY A 363 11.54 -37.17 -22.30
CA GLY A 363 10.86 -36.61 -23.48
C GLY A 363 10.96 -35.12 -23.82
N LEU A 364 11.26 -34.19 -22.90
CA LEU A 364 11.28 -32.75 -23.27
C LEU A 364 12.37 -32.43 -24.32
N ALA A 365 13.54 -33.07 -24.22
CA ALA A 365 14.60 -32.99 -25.22
C ALA A 365 14.25 -33.69 -26.57
N SER A 366 13.18 -34.49 -26.62
CA SER A 366 12.72 -35.16 -27.85
C SER A 366 11.69 -34.36 -28.63
N LEU A 367 11.08 -33.32 -28.02
CA LEU A 367 9.94 -32.59 -28.59
C LEU A 367 10.32 -31.20 -29.12
N LEU A 368 11.47 -30.68 -28.71
CA LEU A 368 12.14 -29.49 -29.27
C LEU A 368 13.26 -29.87 -30.28
N GLY A 369 13.28 -31.13 -30.71
CA GLY A 369 14.36 -31.74 -31.48
C GLY A 369 14.07 -31.93 -32.97
N ARG A 370 13.52 -30.92 -33.68
CA ARG A 370 13.76 -30.72 -35.12
C ARG A 370 13.30 -29.36 -35.65
#